data_AF-A0A9D7K959-F1
#
_entry.id   AF-A0A9D7K959-F1
#
_cell.length_a   1.000
_cell.length_b   1.000
_cell.length_c   1.000
_cell.angle_alpha   90.00
_cell.angle_beta   90.00
_cell.angle_gamma   90.00
#
_symmetry.space_group_name_H-M   'P 1'
#
loop_
_entity.id
_entity.type
_entity.pdbx_description
1 polymer ?
#
loop_
_entity_poly.entity_id
_entity_poly.type
_entity_poly.pdbx_seq_one_letter_code
_entity_poly.pdbx_strand_id
1 'polypeptide(L)'
;MNKAFLFLVFMYFPFFGKTQCPEVRFIMVDACNGSGSESDNEFFVIHSGDGFNVDDLGFTTPTGTVTANSSNNNDFNATNPCPSCVSGCTINFVTNGGSVPAGQHVVVFTSRNLNYLTYDLSGLCIGGQIYLLVANATPGTGQFANWASGSCSGCNPSAGDPNRTTTITEAGGCSMDATYSRCRLRNMVGTCASQDGGAAVFTNGTVTYNNNGCATPDLPVDFGKFTVEIKNQGVEIFWTTMQEVNNDYFTVQKSSDGGFI
;
A
#
# COMPACT_ATOMS: atom_id res chain seq x y z
N MET A 1 45.79 39.07 30.06
CA MET A 1 45.46 38.04 29.04
C MET A 1 43.99 37.69 29.19
N ASN A 2 43.13 38.22 28.32
CA ASN A 2 41.69 37.97 28.36
C ASN A 2 41.39 36.65 27.63
N LYS A 3 40.89 35.65 28.34
CA LYS A 3 40.42 34.40 27.74
C LYS A 3 38.95 34.58 27.37
N ALA A 4 38.67 34.66 26.08
CA ALA A 4 37.31 34.60 25.57
C ALA A 4 36.84 33.14 25.62
N PHE A 5 35.72 32.89 26.32
CA PHE A 5 35.04 31.60 26.31
C PHE A 5 34.08 31.57 25.11
N LEU A 6 34.32 30.66 24.17
CA LEU A 6 33.41 30.39 23.06
C LEU A 6 32.34 29.41 23.54
N PHE A 7 31.11 29.90 23.73
CA PHE A 7 29.95 29.05 23.97
C PHE A 7 29.42 28.56 22.62
N LEU A 8 29.59 27.29 22.32
CA LEU A 8 29.00 26.63 21.16
C LEU A 8 27.58 26.19 21.54
N VAL A 9 26.58 26.96 21.09
CA VAL A 9 25.16 26.56 21.20
C VAL A 9 24.87 25.62 20.03
N PHE A 10 24.79 24.32 20.31
CA PHE A 10 24.22 23.36 19.36
C PHE A 10 22.70 23.59 19.33
N MET A 11 22.20 24.33 18.35
CA MET A 11 20.78 24.31 18.01
C MET A 11 20.49 22.95 17.40
N TYR A 12 19.95 22.04 18.21
CA TYR A 12 19.32 20.82 17.72
C TYR A 12 18.02 21.27 17.04
N PHE A 13 18.05 21.45 15.71
CA PHE A 13 16.84 21.45 14.93
C PHE A 13 16.44 19.97 14.79
N PRO A 14 15.37 19.49 15.46
CA PRO A 14 14.82 18.20 15.08
C PRO A 14 14.38 18.35 13.61
N PHE A 15 15.13 17.74 12.71
CA PHE A 15 14.57 17.34 11.43
C PHE A 15 13.43 16.38 11.79
N PHE A 16 12.20 16.89 11.86
CA PHE A 16 11.00 16.07 11.81
C PHE A 16 10.88 15.55 10.36
N GLY A 17 11.84 14.73 9.94
CA GLY A 17 11.65 13.89 8.77
C GLY A 17 10.68 12.79 9.16
N LYS A 18 9.76 12.42 8.26
CA LYS A 18 8.96 11.21 8.45
C LYS A 18 9.89 10.02 8.68
N THR A 19 9.63 9.28 9.75
CA THR A 19 10.30 8.03 10.09
C THR A 19 9.80 6.86 9.25
N GLN A 20 8.55 6.93 8.76
CA GLN A 20 7.94 5.90 7.90
C GLN A 20 7.14 6.53 6.75
N CYS A 21 7.54 6.20 5.53
CA CYS A 21 6.82 6.57 4.31
C CYS A 21 5.61 5.66 4.08
N PRO A 22 4.60 6.11 3.31
CA PRO A 22 3.58 5.22 2.82
C PRO A 22 4.18 4.08 1.97
N GLU A 23 3.61 2.89 2.10
CA GLU A 23 4.11 1.67 1.45
C GLU A 23 3.00 0.90 0.74
N VAL A 24 3.10 0.64 -0.57
CA VAL A 24 2.22 -0.28 -1.29
C VAL A 24 2.34 -1.68 -0.70
N ARG A 25 1.20 -2.22 -0.27
CA ARG A 25 1.04 -3.56 0.29
C ARG A 25 0.37 -4.53 -0.67
N PHE A 26 -0.47 -4.01 -1.56
CA PHE A 26 -1.30 -4.83 -2.44
C PHE A 26 -1.64 -4.07 -3.71
N ILE A 27 -1.74 -4.78 -4.83
CA ILE A 27 -2.29 -4.27 -6.08
C ILE A 27 -3.28 -5.30 -6.62
N MET A 28 -4.53 -4.89 -6.84
CA MET A 28 -5.51 -5.64 -7.62
C MET A 28 -5.21 -5.41 -9.10
N VAL A 29 -4.44 -6.32 -9.71
CA VAL A 29 -3.88 -6.14 -11.06
C VAL A 29 -4.88 -6.50 -12.15
N ASP A 30 -5.67 -7.56 -11.93
CA ASP A 30 -6.70 -8.04 -12.83
C ASP A 30 -8.02 -7.88 -12.07
N ALA A 31 -8.59 -6.67 -12.12
CA ALA A 31 -9.75 -6.33 -11.31
C ALA A 31 -10.96 -7.17 -11.71
N CYS A 32 -11.71 -7.63 -10.72
CA CYS A 32 -12.94 -8.36 -11.01
C CYS A 32 -13.92 -7.56 -11.88
N ASN A 33 -14.44 -8.22 -12.90
CA ASN A 33 -15.42 -7.64 -13.81
C ASN A 33 -16.80 -7.55 -13.13
N GLY A 34 -17.19 -6.34 -12.75
CA GLY A 34 -18.58 -5.93 -12.60
C GLY A 34 -19.19 -5.48 -13.93
N SER A 35 -20.29 -4.71 -13.87
CA SER A 35 -20.78 -3.95 -15.04
C SER A 35 -19.90 -2.71 -15.30
N GLY A 36 -18.99 -2.71 -16.26
CA GLY A 36 -18.13 -1.56 -16.55
C GLY A 36 -16.83 -1.96 -17.26
N SER A 37 -15.84 -1.05 -17.31
CA SER A 37 -14.50 -1.38 -17.80
C SER A 37 -13.66 -1.96 -16.65
N GLU A 38 -12.71 -2.86 -16.95
CA GLU A 38 -11.74 -3.37 -15.95
C GLU A 38 -11.03 -2.23 -15.20
N SER A 39 -10.71 -1.17 -15.93
CA SER A 39 -10.07 0.05 -15.43
C SER A 39 -10.87 0.82 -14.39
N ASP A 40 -12.17 0.56 -14.30
CA ASP A 40 -13.02 1.23 -13.32
C ASP A 40 -12.82 0.65 -11.92
N ASN A 41 -12.30 -0.57 -11.77
CA ASN A 41 -12.28 -1.26 -10.47
C ASN A 41 -10.89 -1.72 -10.03
N GLU A 42 -9.84 -1.30 -10.74
CA GLU A 42 -8.46 -1.49 -10.32
C GLU A 42 -8.11 -0.56 -9.16
N PHE A 43 -7.50 -1.15 -8.14
CA PHE A 43 -7.05 -0.44 -6.96
C PHE A 43 -5.75 -1.03 -6.43
N PHE A 44 -5.12 -0.27 -5.55
CA PHE A 44 -4.00 -0.71 -4.75
C PHE A 44 -4.22 -0.33 -3.29
N VAL A 45 -3.47 -0.96 -2.40
CA VAL A 45 -3.52 -0.68 -0.96
C VAL A 45 -2.15 -0.20 -0.53
N ILE A 46 -2.14 0.89 0.24
CA ILE A 46 -0.95 1.37 0.93
C ILE A 46 -1.13 1.25 2.44
N HIS A 47 -0.04 0.98 3.14
CA HIS A 47 0.11 1.29 4.55
C HIS A 47 0.52 2.77 4.68
N SER A 48 -0.11 3.52 5.58
CA SER A 48 0.05 4.99 5.63
C SER A 48 1.36 5.47 6.27
N GLY A 49 2.15 4.57 6.87
CA GLY A 49 3.37 4.93 7.60
C GLY A 49 3.04 5.87 8.75
N ASP A 50 3.68 7.05 8.78
CA ASP A 50 3.40 8.10 9.77
C ASP A 50 2.06 8.85 9.55
N GLY A 51 1.26 8.43 8.56
CA GLY A 51 0.06 9.15 8.14
C GLY A 51 0.40 10.28 7.18
N PHE A 52 -0.59 10.84 6.49
CA PHE A 52 -0.35 11.87 5.46
C PHE A 52 -1.60 12.73 5.23
N ASN A 53 -1.40 13.94 4.69
CA ASN A 53 -2.50 14.69 4.07
C ASN A 53 -2.74 14.15 2.66
N VAL A 54 -3.99 13.97 2.27
CA VAL A 54 -4.34 13.45 0.94
C VAL A 54 -3.86 14.37 -0.18
N ASP A 55 -3.78 15.69 0.05
CA ASP A 55 -3.21 16.63 -0.92
C ASP A 55 -1.71 16.37 -1.16
N ASP A 56 -1.03 15.78 -0.18
CA ASP A 56 0.39 15.45 -0.27
C ASP A 56 0.63 14.11 -0.96
N LEU A 57 -0.40 13.32 -1.30
CA LEU A 57 -0.22 12.00 -1.92
C LEU A 57 -0.25 12.11 -3.45
N GLY A 58 0.78 11.58 -4.10
CA GLY A 58 0.83 11.38 -5.55
C GLY A 58 1.02 9.91 -5.91
N PHE A 59 0.63 9.53 -7.13
CA PHE A 59 0.94 8.22 -7.66
C PHE A 59 0.97 8.19 -9.19
N THR A 60 1.64 7.19 -9.76
CA THR A 60 1.64 6.89 -11.19
C THR A 60 1.46 5.39 -11.39
N THR A 61 0.53 5.02 -12.25
CA THR A 61 0.26 3.60 -12.59
C THR A 61 1.15 3.12 -13.74
N PRO A 62 1.34 1.80 -13.92
CA PRO A 62 2.20 1.25 -14.98
C PRO A 62 1.88 1.71 -16.40
N THR A 63 0.61 2.01 -16.71
CA THR A 63 0.25 2.56 -18.03
C THR A 63 0.40 4.08 -18.14
N GLY A 64 0.64 4.77 -17.02
CA GLY A 64 0.74 6.23 -16.94
C GLY A 64 -0.59 6.96 -17.15
N THR A 65 -1.70 6.24 -17.31
CA THR A 65 -3.01 6.83 -17.62
C THR A 65 -3.60 7.58 -16.43
N VAL A 66 -3.28 7.16 -15.21
CA VAL A 66 -3.63 7.86 -13.98
C VAL A 66 -2.33 8.31 -13.29
N THR A 67 -2.18 9.63 -13.23
CA THR A 67 -1.10 10.31 -12.52
C THR A 67 -1.72 11.31 -11.55
N ALA A 68 -1.53 11.10 -10.25
CA ALA A 68 -1.82 12.09 -9.21
C ALA A 68 -0.51 12.75 -8.78
N ASN A 69 -0.56 14.04 -8.50
CA ASN A 69 0.56 14.85 -8.06
C ASN A 69 0.26 15.41 -6.67
N SER A 70 1.19 15.21 -5.74
CA SER A 70 1.17 15.76 -4.38
C SER A 70 1.15 17.29 -4.27
N SER A 71 1.13 18.01 -5.40
CA SER A 71 0.97 19.48 -5.45
C SER A 71 -0.45 19.90 -5.84
N ASN A 72 -1.31 18.97 -6.27
CA ASN A 72 -2.64 19.24 -6.82
C ASN A 72 -3.73 18.77 -5.85
N ASN A 73 -4.45 19.71 -5.25
CA ASN A 73 -5.53 19.43 -4.30
C ASN A 73 -6.87 19.00 -4.95
N ASN A 74 -6.86 18.36 -6.13
CA ASN A 74 -8.04 17.89 -6.86
C ASN A 74 -7.95 16.44 -7.37
N ASP A 75 -6.90 15.71 -6.96
CA ASP A 75 -6.62 14.34 -7.45
C ASP A 75 -7.49 13.26 -6.78
N PHE A 76 -8.02 13.49 -5.57
CA PHE A 76 -8.96 12.59 -4.88
C PHE A 76 -10.26 13.31 -4.49
N ASN A 77 -11.28 13.26 -5.35
CA ASN A 77 -12.52 14.02 -5.15
C ASN A 77 -13.81 13.29 -5.60
N ALA A 78 -13.88 11.97 -5.41
CA ALA A 78 -15.19 11.32 -5.48
C ALA A 78 -15.98 11.72 -4.21
N THR A 79 -16.98 12.59 -4.34
CA THR A 79 -17.79 13.08 -3.22
C THR A 79 -18.78 12.02 -2.69
N ASN A 80 -18.90 10.89 -3.38
CA ASN A 80 -19.64 9.72 -2.92
C ASN A 80 -19.14 8.47 -3.68
N PRO A 81 -17.95 7.96 -3.33
CA PRO A 81 -17.50 6.68 -3.87
C PRO A 81 -18.52 5.61 -3.49
N CYS A 82 -18.89 4.78 -4.47
CA CYS A 82 -19.99 3.81 -4.39
C CYS A 82 -20.01 3.07 -3.03
N PRO A 83 -20.93 3.38 -2.09
CA PRO A 83 -20.93 2.75 -0.76
C PRO A 83 -21.18 1.24 -0.81
N SER A 84 -21.73 0.74 -1.92
CA SER A 84 -21.94 -0.68 -2.18
C SER A 84 -20.79 -1.37 -2.91
N CYS A 85 -19.75 -0.66 -3.34
CA CYS A 85 -18.62 -1.30 -4.05
C CYS A 85 -17.61 -1.95 -3.11
N VAL A 86 -17.77 -1.77 -1.79
CA VAL A 86 -16.88 -2.36 -0.78
C VAL A 86 -17.69 -2.88 0.41
N SER A 87 -17.22 -3.96 1.04
CA SER A 87 -17.77 -4.54 2.26
C SER A 87 -16.66 -5.00 3.20
N GLY A 88 -17.03 -5.54 4.39
CA GLY A 88 -16.09 -6.19 5.30
C GLY A 88 -15.46 -5.28 6.36
N CYS A 89 -15.31 -3.98 6.09
CA CYS A 89 -14.79 -2.99 7.06
C CYS A 89 -15.76 -1.82 7.27
N THR A 90 -15.59 -1.09 8.38
CA THR A 90 -16.08 0.29 8.48
C THR A 90 -15.25 1.18 7.57
N ILE A 91 -15.89 1.85 6.59
CA ILE A 91 -15.17 2.66 5.60
C ILE A 91 -15.05 4.11 6.06
N ASN A 92 -13.82 4.61 6.11
CA ASN A 92 -13.49 6.02 6.28
C ASN A 92 -13.11 6.61 4.92
N PHE A 93 -14.06 7.24 4.24
CA PHE A 93 -13.78 7.93 2.99
C PHE A 93 -13.05 9.24 3.26
N VAL A 94 -11.94 9.47 2.57
CA VAL A 94 -11.16 10.70 2.68
C VAL A 94 -10.96 11.29 1.29
N THR A 95 -11.08 12.61 1.21
CA THR A 95 -10.90 13.39 -0.01
C THR A 95 -9.77 14.39 0.20
N ASN A 96 -9.47 15.16 -0.83
CA ASN A 96 -8.49 16.25 -0.76
C ASN A 96 -8.69 17.19 0.44
N GLY A 97 -7.57 17.65 0.96
CA GLY A 97 -7.44 18.38 2.23
C GLY A 97 -7.64 17.52 3.48
N GLY A 98 -8.18 16.31 3.36
CA GLY A 98 -8.33 15.36 4.45
C GLY A 98 -7.02 14.72 4.88
N SER A 99 -7.01 14.11 6.06
CA SER A 99 -5.85 13.42 6.60
C SER A 99 -6.12 11.94 6.84
N VAL A 100 -5.11 11.12 6.56
CA VAL A 100 -5.06 9.71 6.92
C VAL A 100 -4.13 9.56 8.14
N PRO A 101 -4.60 8.95 9.25
CA PRO A 101 -3.75 8.69 10.41
C PRO A 101 -2.59 7.74 10.12
N ALA A 102 -1.63 7.71 11.04
CA ALA A 102 -0.53 6.75 11.01
C ALA A 102 -1.00 5.29 11.12
N GLY A 103 -0.26 4.40 10.48
CA GLY A 103 -0.42 2.95 10.54
C GLY A 103 -1.78 2.41 10.12
N GLN A 104 -2.40 3.03 9.11
CA GLN A 104 -3.68 2.61 8.54
C GLN A 104 -3.46 1.96 7.17
N HIS A 105 -4.34 1.03 6.81
CA HIS A 105 -4.51 0.62 5.42
C HIS A 105 -5.40 1.62 4.69
N VAL A 106 -4.95 2.01 3.50
CA VAL A 106 -5.66 2.90 2.60
C VAL A 106 -5.81 2.21 1.26
N VAL A 107 -7.05 1.98 0.85
CA VAL A 107 -7.36 1.50 -0.49
C VAL A 107 -7.50 2.70 -1.40
N VAL A 108 -6.74 2.70 -2.49
CA VAL A 108 -6.75 3.74 -3.50
C VAL A 108 -7.30 3.17 -4.79
N PHE A 109 -8.54 3.52 -5.10
CA PHE A 109 -9.13 3.23 -6.40
C PHE A 109 -8.63 4.21 -7.45
N THR A 110 -8.33 3.69 -8.64
CA THR A 110 -7.73 4.47 -9.74
C THR A 110 -8.75 5.20 -10.63
N SER A 111 -10.05 4.93 -10.45
CA SER A 111 -11.14 5.51 -11.24
C SER A 111 -12.28 6.01 -10.35
N ARG A 112 -12.90 7.13 -10.74
CA ARG A 112 -14.15 7.62 -10.12
C ARG A 112 -15.41 6.93 -10.65
N ASN A 113 -15.28 6.11 -11.70
CA ASN A 113 -16.39 5.37 -12.31
C ASN A 113 -16.59 3.98 -11.67
N LEU A 114 -16.27 3.82 -10.38
CA LEU A 114 -16.43 2.56 -9.65
C LEU A 114 -17.80 1.95 -9.93
N ASN A 115 -17.82 0.69 -10.33
CA ASN A 115 -19.06 0.02 -10.65
C ASN A 115 -19.64 -0.75 -9.44
N TYR A 116 -20.83 -1.34 -9.63
CA TYR A 116 -21.61 -2.01 -8.59
C TYR A 116 -21.08 -3.41 -8.22
N LEU A 117 -19.80 -3.71 -8.43
CA LEU A 117 -19.19 -4.90 -7.85
C LEU A 117 -18.76 -4.60 -6.41
N THR A 118 -19.18 -5.44 -5.46
CA THR A 118 -18.76 -5.34 -4.06
C THR A 118 -17.47 -6.12 -3.85
N TYR A 119 -16.36 -5.42 -3.56
CA TYR A 119 -15.12 -6.03 -3.06
C TYR A 119 -15.23 -6.29 -1.57
N ASP A 120 -14.92 -7.51 -1.14
CA ASP A 120 -14.79 -7.79 0.28
C ASP A 120 -13.39 -7.39 0.75
N LEU A 121 -13.34 -6.32 1.57
CA LEU A 121 -12.10 -5.76 2.11
C LEU A 121 -11.80 -6.28 3.53
N SER A 122 -12.53 -7.27 4.03
CA SER A 122 -12.40 -7.74 5.42
C SER A 122 -10.96 -8.08 5.83
N GLY A 123 -10.17 -8.62 4.89
CA GLY A 123 -8.77 -8.99 5.13
C GLY A 123 -7.81 -7.80 5.23
N LEU A 124 -8.26 -6.59 4.92
CA LEU A 124 -7.47 -5.37 5.00
C LEU A 124 -7.80 -4.51 6.22
N CYS A 125 -8.84 -4.83 7.01
CA CYS A 125 -9.26 -3.95 8.10
C CYS A 125 -8.20 -3.91 9.22
N ILE A 126 -7.85 -2.70 9.67
CA ILE A 126 -7.07 -2.47 10.89
C ILE A 126 -8.04 -1.95 11.94
N GLY A 127 -8.20 -2.65 13.06
CA GLY A 127 -9.19 -2.28 14.09
C GLY A 127 -10.65 -2.27 13.60
N GLY A 128 -10.96 -3.03 12.54
CA GLY A 128 -12.30 -3.10 11.93
C GLY A 128 -12.63 -1.94 10.98
N GLN A 129 -11.67 -1.08 10.67
CA GLN A 129 -11.83 0.04 9.75
C GLN A 129 -10.80 0.03 8.61
N ILE A 130 -11.10 0.78 7.56
CA ILE A 130 -10.20 1.03 6.44
C ILE A 130 -10.42 2.44 5.88
N TYR A 131 -9.38 3.01 5.29
CA TYR A 131 -9.46 4.31 4.63
C TYR A 131 -9.61 4.12 3.13
N LEU A 132 -10.49 4.90 2.50
CA LEU A 132 -10.72 4.83 1.06
C LEU A 132 -10.42 6.18 0.41
N LEU A 133 -9.57 6.13 -0.62
CA LEU A 133 -9.34 7.22 -1.55
C LEU A 133 -9.80 6.78 -2.94
N VAL A 134 -10.41 7.71 -3.68
CA VAL A 134 -10.83 7.46 -5.06
C VAL A 134 -10.28 8.56 -5.94
N ALA A 135 -9.42 8.16 -6.86
CA ALA A 135 -8.80 9.06 -7.81
C ALA A 135 -9.87 9.71 -8.69
N ASN A 136 -9.71 11.01 -8.93
CA ASN A 136 -10.58 11.81 -9.78
C ASN A 136 -10.25 11.61 -11.27
N ALA A 137 -10.19 10.36 -11.70
CA ALA A 137 -9.82 9.96 -13.06
C ALA A 137 -10.85 9.02 -13.67
N THR A 138 -10.87 8.92 -15.00
CA THR A 138 -11.72 7.98 -15.76
C THR A 138 -10.85 7.26 -16.79
N PRO A 139 -9.96 6.38 -16.35
CA PRO A 139 -9.07 5.65 -17.26
C PRO A 139 -9.87 4.81 -18.26
N GLY A 140 -9.50 4.90 -19.54
CA GLY A 140 -10.12 4.10 -20.61
C GLY A 140 -9.51 2.72 -20.82
N THR A 141 -8.45 2.39 -20.08
CA THR A 141 -7.70 1.12 -20.17
C THR A 141 -7.23 0.70 -18.78
N GLY A 142 -6.97 -0.60 -18.58
CA GLY A 142 -6.42 -1.10 -17.33
C GLY A 142 -5.14 -0.37 -16.91
N GLN A 143 -5.04 0.03 -15.66
CA GLN A 143 -3.99 0.79 -15.03
C GLN A 143 -2.78 -0.05 -14.70
N PHE A 144 -3.01 -1.29 -14.28
CA PHE A 144 -1.95 -2.20 -13.85
C PHE A 144 -1.50 -3.12 -14.99
N ALA A 145 -2.03 -2.94 -16.20
CA ALA A 145 -1.63 -3.67 -17.40
C ALA A 145 -1.53 -5.18 -17.12
N ASN A 146 -2.70 -5.79 -16.98
CA ASN A 146 -2.91 -7.22 -16.76
C ASN A 146 -2.21 -8.11 -17.83
N TRP A 147 -2.50 -9.41 -17.77
CA TRP A 147 -1.87 -10.40 -18.62
C TRP A 147 -1.99 -10.09 -20.11
N ALA A 148 -0.86 -10.10 -20.83
CA ALA A 148 -0.87 -10.04 -22.30
C ALA A 148 -0.56 -11.41 -22.90
N SER A 149 -1.46 -11.89 -23.76
CA SER A 149 -1.28 -13.14 -24.50
C SER A 149 0.02 -13.13 -25.30
N GLY A 150 0.86 -14.16 -25.15
CA GLY A 150 2.15 -14.27 -25.83
C GLY A 150 3.31 -13.53 -25.14
N SER A 151 3.03 -12.69 -24.13
CA SER A 151 4.06 -12.02 -23.34
C SER A 151 4.56 -12.86 -22.16
N CYS A 152 3.94 -14.01 -21.89
CA CYS A 152 4.28 -14.87 -20.76
C CYS A 152 4.36 -16.34 -21.17
N SER A 153 5.40 -17.04 -20.72
CA SER A 153 5.60 -18.48 -20.89
C SER A 153 5.94 -19.13 -19.55
N GLY A 154 5.06 -20.00 -19.05
CA GLY A 154 5.30 -20.78 -17.82
C GLY A 154 5.67 -19.93 -16.60
N CYS A 155 4.88 -18.88 -16.31
CA CYS A 155 5.13 -17.88 -15.26
C CYS A 155 6.28 -16.88 -15.51
N ASN A 156 6.93 -16.93 -16.67
CA ASN A 156 8.06 -16.05 -16.99
C ASN A 156 7.68 -15.04 -18.08
N PRO A 157 8.14 -13.79 -17.97
CA PRO A 157 8.00 -12.82 -19.05
C PRO A 157 8.82 -13.21 -20.28
N SER A 158 8.25 -13.00 -21.46
CA SER A 158 8.94 -13.05 -22.75
C SER A 158 9.99 -11.94 -22.80
N ALA A 159 11.05 -12.14 -23.60
CA ALA A 159 12.06 -11.10 -23.82
C ALA A 159 11.39 -9.81 -24.33
N GLY A 160 11.65 -8.69 -23.64
CA GLY A 160 11.07 -7.39 -23.97
C GLY A 160 9.76 -7.05 -23.26
N ASP A 161 9.22 -7.93 -22.40
CA ASP A 161 8.14 -7.57 -21.48
C ASP A 161 8.71 -7.18 -20.10
N PRO A 162 8.82 -5.87 -19.78
CA PRO A 162 9.38 -5.45 -18.51
C PRO A 162 8.44 -5.76 -17.35
N ASN A 163 8.95 -5.67 -16.12
CA ASN A 163 8.07 -5.61 -14.95
C ASN A 163 7.17 -4.36 -15.02
N ARG A 164 6.08 -4.37 -14.26
CA ARG A 164 5.16 -3.24 -14.09
C ARG A 164 5.45 -2.56 -12.77
N THR A 165 5.41 -1.24 -12.75
CA THR A 165 5.77 -0.44 -11.58
C THR A 165 4.69 0.59 -11.31
N THR A 166 4.19 0.60 -10.08
CA THR A 166 3.38 1.70 -9.54
C THR A 166 4.27 2.52 -8.62
N THR A 167 4.33 3.82 -8.84
CA THR A 167 5.13 4.73 -8.01
C THR A 167 4.19 5.53 -7.12
N ILE A 168 4.49 5.61 -5.83
CA ILE A 168 3.82 6.50 -4.88
C ILE A 168 4.80 7.58 -4.47
N THR A 169 4.32 8.82 -4.42
CA THR A 169 5.06 9.96 -3.91
C THR A 169 4.28 10.62 -2.79
N GLU A 170 4.98 11.22 -1.83
CA GLU A 170 4.36 12.07 -0.83
C GLU A 170 5.16 13.37 -0.62
N ALA A 171 4.47 14.50 -0.42
CA ALA A 171 5.07 15.85 -0.40
C ALA A 171 6.15 16.09 0.68
N GLY A 172 6.40 15.13 1.57
CA GLY A 172 7.51 15.11 2.52
C GLY A 172 8.82 14.50 1.97
N GLY A 173 8.89 14.20 0.67
CA GLY A 173 10.08 13.63 0.02
C GLY A 173 10.11 12.10 0.00
N CYS A 174 9.01 11.45 0.38
CA CYS A 174 8.84 10.02 0.22
C CYS A 174 8.55 9.66 -1.24
N SER A 175 9.28 8.69 -1.77
CA SER A 175 9.00 8.08 -3.06
C SER A 175 9.28 6.59 -2.98
N MET A 176 8.35 5.78 -3.48
CA MET A 176 8.50 4.33 -3.48
C MET A 176 7.99 3.71 -4.78
N ASP A 177 8.58 2.59 -5.15
CA ASP A 177 8.18 1.82 -6.32
C ASP A 177 7.69 0.43 -5.91
N ALA A 178 6.48 0.10 -6.34
CA ALA A 178 5.90 -1.23 -6.24
C ALA A 178 6.00 -1.93 -7.60
N THR A 179 7.03 -2.77 -7.74
CA THR A 179 7.34 -3.44 -9.00
C THR A 179 6.95 -4.92 -8.95
N TYR A 180 6.16 -5.39 -9.91
CA TYR A 180 5.72 -6.78 -10.03
C TYR A 180 5.82 -7.29 -11.48
N SER A 181 5.74 -8.61 -11.63
CA SER A 181 5.66 -9.27 -12.94
C SER A 181 4.23 -9.73 -13.20
N ARG A 182 3.58 -9.16 -14.21
CA ARG A 182 2.24 -9.60 -14.63
C ARG A 182 2.18 -11.07 -15.08
N CYS A 183 3.31 -11.65 -15.48
CA CYS A 183 3.38 -13.06 -15.87
C CYS A 183 3.34 -14.03 -14.69
N ARG A 184 3.46 -13.53 -13.47
CA ARG A 184 3.38 -14.33 -12.25
C ARG A 184 2.01 -14.24 -11.57
N LEU A 185 1.08 -13.45 -12.13
CA LEU A 185 -0.33 -13.44 -11.73
C LEU A 185 -0.90 -14.85 -11.75
N ARG A 186 -1.78 -15.14 -10.78
CA ARG A 186 -2.35 -16.46 -10.58
C ARG A 186 -3.84 -16.46 -10.95
N ASN A 187 -4.33 -17.60 -11.41
CA ASN A 187 -5.74 -17.91 -11.34
C ASN A 187 -6.11 -18.52 -9.98
N MET A 188 -7.39 -18.78 -9.76
CA MET A 188 -7.93 -19.34 -8.50
C MET A 188 -7.42 -20.74 -8.17
N VAL A 189 -6.86 -21.49 -9.14
CA VAL A 189 -6.23 -22.80 -8.89
C VAL A 189 -4.71 -22.69 -8.67
N GLY A 190 -4.16 -21.48 -8.62
CA GLY A 190 -2.75 -21.20 -8.31
C GLY A 190 -1.79 -21.33 -9.48
N THR A 191 -2.27 -21.55 -10.70
CA THR A 191 -1.41 -21.58 -11.90
C THR A 191 -1.29 -20.18 -12.51
N CYS A 192 -0.18 -19.91 -13.20
CA CYS A 192 0.02 -18.59 -13.79
C CYS A 192 -0.88 -18.40 -15.00
N ALA A 193 -1.77 -17.42 -14.92
CA ALA A 193 -2.74 -17.09 -15.95
C ALA A 193 -3.41 -15.74 -15.62
N SER A 194 -4.04 -15.12 -16.62
CA SER A 194 -5.02 -14.05 -16.37
C SER A 194 -6.29 -14.66 -15.79
N GLN A 195 -6.81 -14.01 -14.76
CA GLN A 195 -8.15 -14.21 -14.25
C GLN A 195 -8.45 -13.06 -13.29
N ASP A 196 -9.66 -12.51 -13.39
CA ASP A 196 -10.28 -11.64 -12.40
C ASP A 196 -9.89 -12.03 -10.96
N GLY A 197 -9.49 -11.04 -10.16
CA GLY A 197 -8.97 -11.22 -8.82
C GLY A 197 -7.45 -11.44 -8.76
N GLY A 198 -6.77 -11.48 -9.90
CA GLY A 198 -5.32 -11.61 -9.96
C GLY A 198 -4.62 -10.43 -9.30
N ALA A 199 -3.81 -10.70 -8.28
CA ALA A 199 -3.21 -9.65 -7.47
C ALA A 199 -1.72 -9.89 -7.17
N ALA A 200 -1.06 -8.79 -6.81
CA ALA A 200 0.31 -8.77 -6.31
C ALA A 200 0.31 -8.27 -4.85
N VAL A 201 0.93 -9.03 -3.96
CA VAL A 201 1.05 -8.70 -2.53
C VAL A 201 2.50 -8.41 -2.20
N PHE A 202 2.75 -7.30 -1.53
CA PHE A 202 4.08 -6.78 -1.20
C PHE A 202 4.33 -6.91 0.30
N THR A 203 5.43 -7.57 0.66
CA THR A 203 5.80 -7.81 2.06
C THR A 203 7.31 -7.75 2.20
N ASN A 204 7.82 -6.76 2.94
CA ASN A 204 9.26 -6.59 3.20
C ASN A 204 10.13 -6.70 1.93
N GLY A 205 9.72 -6.01 0.87
CA GLY A 205 10.43 -6.02 -0.43
C GLY A 205 10.26 -7.28 -1.27
N THR A 206 9.49 -8.28 -0.80
CA THR A 206 9.14 -9.49 -1.56
C THR A 206 7.75 -9.34 -2.16
N VAL A 207 7.60 -9.76 -3.42
CA VAL A 207 6.30 -9.82 -4.10
C VAL A 207 5.82 -11.26 -4.21
N THR A 208 4.62 -11.50 -3.70
CA THR A 208 3.88 -12.75 -3.91
C THR A 208 2.65 -12.48 -4.77
N TYR A 209 2.08 -13.55 -5.33
CA TYR A 209 0.99 -13.47 -6.29
C TYR A 209 -0.09 -14.43 -5.87
N ASN A 210 -1.32 -13.95 -5.84
CA ASN A 210 -2.49 -14.73 -5.46
C ASN A 210 -3.69 -14.34 -6.32
N ASN A 211 -4.73 -15.14 -6.19
CA ASN A 211 -6.04 -14.82 -6.69
C ASN A 211 -7.05 -15.47 -5.74
N ASN A 212 -7.71 -14.63 -4.96
CA ASN A 212 -8.75 -15.02 -4.02
C ASN A 212 -10.15 -14.63 -4.57
N GLY A 213 -10.28 -14.60 -5.89
CA GLY A 213 -11.40 -13.97 -6.57
C GLY A 213 -11.48 -12.48 -6.22
N CYS A 214 -12.69 -11.99 -5.95
CA CYS A 214 -12.96 -10.59 -5.65
C CYS A 214 -12.85 -10.23 -4.17
N ALA A 215 -12.25 -11.11 -3.37
CA ALA A 215 -11.92 -10.86 -1.98
C ALA A 215 -10.44 -10.47 -1.86
N THR A 216 -10.15 -9.46 -1.06
CA THR A 216 -8.76 -9.08 -0.77
C THR A 216 -8.12 -10.08 0.18
N PRO A 217 -6.81 -10.35 0.08
CA PRO A 217 -6.13 -11.20 1.04
C PRO A 217 -6.02 -10.54 2.40
N ASP A 218 -5.83 -11.37 3.43
CA ASP A 218 -5.28 -10.92 4.70
C ASP A 218 -3.84 -10.45 4.46
N LEU A 219 -3.53 -9.20 4.82
CA LEU A 219 -2.16 -8.72 4.76
C LEU A 219 -1.35 -9.22 5.96
N PRO A 220 -0.03 -9.43 5.78
CA PRO A 220 0.84 -9.86 6.88
C PRO A 220 0.81 -8.91 8.08
N VAL A 221 1.15 -9.44 9.24
CA VAL A 221 1.15 -8.72 10.51
C VAL A 221 2.10 -7.52 10.48
N ASP A 222 1.54 -6.34 10.71
CA ASP A 222 2.30 -5.11 10.94
C ASP A 222 2.45 -4.82 12.44
N PHE A 223 3.64 -4.33 12.83
CA PHE A 223 3.90 -3.86 14.19
C PHE A 223 3.58 -2.36 14.29
N GLY A 224 2.66 -1.98 15.17
CA GLY A 224 2.34 -0.60 15.47
C GLY A 224 3.33 0.08 16.42
N LYS A 225 3.72 -0.61 17.50
CA LYS A 225 4.68 -0.08 18.47
C LYS A 225 5.66 -1.17 18.84
N PHE A 226 6.93 -0.83 19.00
CA PHE A 226 7.94 -1.71 19.58
C PHE A 226 8.78 -0.89 20.54
N THR A 227 8.75 -1.25 21.82
CA THR A 227 9.51 -0.58 22.88
C THR A 227 10.21 -1.60 23.75
N VAL A 228 11.40 -1.22 24.21
CA VAL A 228 12.25 -2.08 25.04
C VAL A 228 12.57 -1.33 26.32
N GLU A 229 12.35 -1.97 27.46
CA GLU A 229 12.69 -1.45 28.78
C GLU A 229 13.68 -2.38 29.46
N ILE A 230 14.76 -1.82 30.03
CA ILE A 230 15.65 -2.59 30.92
C ILE A 230 15.03 -2.58 32.31
N LYS A 231 14.73 -3.75 32.85
CA LYS A 231 14.24 -3.90 34.23
C LYS A 231 15.09 -4.88 35.02
N ASN A 232 15.66 -4.40 36.12
CA ASN A 232 16.53 -5.18 37.00
C ASN A 232 17.67 -5.87 36.22
N GLN A 233 17.65 -7.20 36.16
CA GLN A 233 18.61 -8.05 35.44
C GLN A 233 18.08 -8.57 34.09
N GLY A 234 16.97 -8.00 33.59
CA GLY A 234 16.30 -8.45 32.37
C GLY A 234 15.94 -7.31 31.41
N VAL A 235 15.37 -7.72 30.28
CA VAL A 235 14.84 -6.83 29.25
C VAL A 235 13.38 -7.19 29.04
N GLU A 236 12.49 -6.21 29.17
CA GLU A 236 11.09 -6.33 28.79
C GLU A 236 10.91 -5.72 27.40
N ILE A 237 10.23 -6.46 26.52
CA ILE A 237 9.94 -6.03 25.16
C ILE A 237 8.43 -5.95 25.05
N PHE A 238 7.94 -4.78 24.64
CA PHE A 238 6.53 -4.52 24.42
C PHE A 238 6.34 -4.24 22.96
N TRP A 239 5.38 -4.92 22.35
CA TRP A 239 4.92 -4.55 21.03
C TRP A 239 3.40 -4.49 20.97
N THR A 240 2.93 -3.80 19.95
CA THR A 240 1.54 -3.80 19.54
C THR A 240 1.53 -4.08 18.07
N THR A 241 0.62 -4.91 17.62
CA THR A 241 0.37 -5.19 16.22
C THR A 241 -0.80 -4.36 15.73
N MET A 242 -0.75 -3.95 14.47
CA MET A 242 -1.86 -3.26 13.81
C MET A 242 -2.90 -4.26 13.30
N GLN A 243 -2.47 -5.47 12.91
CA GLN A 243 -3.33 -6.56 12.47
C GLN A 243 -2.69 -7.90 12.85
N GLU A 244 -3.47 -8.81 13.45
CA GLU A 244 -3.06 -10.19 13.77
C GLU A 244 -4.03 -11.20 13.15
N VAL A 245 -4.18 -11.13 11.83
CA VAL A 245 -4.95 -12.15 11.10
C VAL A 245 -3.97 -13.23 10.61
N ASN A 246 -4.31 -14.49 10.84
CA ASN A 246 -3.51 -15.67 10.47
C ASN A 246 -2.07 -15.69 11.03
N ASN A 247 -1.87 -15.12 12.22
CA ASN A 247 -0.60 -15.20 12.93
C ASN A 247 -0.55 -16.45 13.83
N ASP A 248 0.48 -17.30 13.67
CA ASP A 248 0.69 -18.47 14.52
C ASP A 248 1.48 -18.11 15.79
N TYR A 249 2.64 -17.46 15.62
CA TYR A 249 3.48 -17.00 16.73
C TYR A 249 4.46 -15.90 16.29
N PHE A 250 5.01 -15.19 17.28
CA PHE A 250 6.14 -14.29 17.08
C PHE A 250 7.46 -14.95 17.50
N THR A 251 8.52 -14.72 16.73
CA THR A 251 9.88 -15.07 17.15
C THR A 251 10.60 -13.82 17.64
N VAL A 252 11.11 -13.86 18.87
CA VAL A 252 11.92 -12.78 19.44
C VAL A 252 13.40 -13.17 19.33
N GLN A 253 14.17 -12.35 18.64
CA GLN A 253 15.61 -12.55 18.47
C GLN A 253 16.40 -11.44 19.20
N LYS A 254 17.56 -11.81 19.74
CA LYS A 254 18.47 -10.88 20.44
C LYS A 254 19.84 -10.92 19.77
N SER A 255 20.40 -9.75 19.49
CA SER A 255 21.80 -9.59 19.09
C SER A 255 22.54 -8.73 20.12
N SER A 256 23.79 -9.09 20.44
CA SER A 256 24.65 -8.32 21.36
C SER A 256 25.40 -7.18 20.67
N ASP A 257 25.50 -7.20 19.35
CA ASP A 257 26.29 -6.27 18.54
C ASP A 257 25.49 -5.64 17.38
N GLY A 258 24.22 -6.03 17.20
CA GLY A 258 23.38 -5.55 16.10
C GLY A 258 23.72 -6.19 14.75
N GLY A 259 24.61 -7.19 14.70
CA GLY A 259 24.83 -8.02 13.53
C GLY A 259 23.68 -9.01 13.33
N PHE A 260 23.27 -9.22 12.08
CA PHE A 260 22.32 -10.27 11.71
C PHE A 260 22.95 -11.64 11.96
N ILE A 261 22.23 -12.52 12.68
CA ILE A 261 22.57 -13.94 12.92
C ILE A 261 21.91 -14.79 11.84
#